data_AF-A0A1G1KGG3-F1
#
_entry.id   AF-A0A1G1KGG3-F1
#
_cell.length_a   1.000
_cell.length_b   1.000
_cell.length_c   1.000
_cell.angle_alpha   90.00
_cell.angle_beta   90.00
_cell.angle_gamma   90.00
#
_symmetry.space_group_name_H-M   'P 1'
#
loop_
_entity.id
_entity.type
_entity.pdbx_description
1 polymer ?
#
loop_
_entity_poly.entity_id
_entity_poly.type
_entity_poly.pdbx_seq_one_letter_code
_entity_poly.pdbx_strand_id
1 'polypeptide(L)'
;MVLWIAWRLVDSGYFTASRPSVVTIERSEAGDRLLVDGKPYLVRGVCYTPIPVGKDYEYNFWGDPARPWITDGALMREAGVNTVRFYRMGKNPAEVRRVLDELYSKFRIRSLAGHYLGFWSWPPPNYADPDFRARVKAEVLEMVRQYKDSPGVIGWILGNENNYSFDGKVQRWSSDAIDAMANHEDQRRERARIYYRFVNDIAVAIRRIDPNHPVILGTGEVKSLDLAKEFAPDIDILGMIAYRGPGFGNLFRQVRQKYDKPVLMIEWGADSYNALRRKPDEKAQAEFVKLQWQDIERNAAGGKGEGNSLGGTIFEWTDEWWKGNENLPRTWSVQDTAAHWNHAAYHYDADVPGGMNMNEEWWGIVRLDPKEDDEAINARVPKKAYKELQDLWTK
;
A
#
# COMPACT_ATOMS: atom_id res chain seq x y z
N MET A 1 -17.30 -52.36 0.68
CA MET A 1 -17.52 -51.23 -0.24
C MET A 1 -16.72 -50.05 0.29
N VAL A 2 -15.46 -49.94 -0.14
CA VAL A 2 -14.51 -48.91 0.33
C VAL A 2 -14.42 -47.87 -0.76
N LEU A 3 -14.98 -46.68 -0.53
CA LEU A 3 -14.86 -45.55 -1.43
C LEU A 3 -13.44 -44.98 -1.32
N TRP A 4 -12.66 -45.12 -2.39
CA TRP A 4 -11.44 -44.37 -2.60
C TRP A 4 -11.79 -42.96 -3.08
N ILE A 5 -11.53 -41.96 -2.24
CA ILE A 5 -11.58 -40.55 -2.65
C ILE A 5 -10.31 -40.27 -3.44
N ALA A 6 -10.46 -40.10 -4.75
CA ALA A 6 -9.38 -39.67 -5.63
C ALA A 6 -9.01 -38.21 -5.31
N TRP A 7 -7.80 -38.01 -4.78
CA TRP A 7 -7.17 -36.70 -4.76
C TRP A 7 -6.94 -36.26 -6.21
N ARG A 8 -7.63 -35.20 -6.64
CA ARG A 8 -7.25 -34.47 -7.86
C ARG A 8 -5.90 -33.82 -7.60
N LEU A 9 -4.87 -34.33 -8.27
CA LEU A 9 -3.62 -33.61 -8.50
C LEU A 9 -3.99 -32.25 -9.13
N VAL A 10 -3.92 -31.18 -8.33
CA VAL A 10 -3.89 -29.82 -8.86
C VAL A 10 -2.52 -29.68 -9.50
N ASP A 11 -2.51 -29.62 -10.81
CA ASP A 11 -1.33 -29.36 -11.63
C ASP A 11 -0.63 -28.11 -11.10
N SER A 12 0.47 -28.29 -10.36
CA SER A 12 1.28 -27.21 -9.79
C SER A 12 2.26 -26.69 -10.86
N GLY A 13 1.71 -26.43 -12.05
CA GLY A 13 2.44 -25.87 -13.16
C GLY A 13 2.96 -24.49 -12.78
N TYR A 14 4.26 -24.40 -12.49
CA TYR A 14 4.95 -23.12 -12.45
C TYR A 14 4.69 -22.40 -13.76
N PHE A 15 4.13 -21.20 -13.67
CA PHE A 15 3.95 -20.42 -14.86
C PHE A 15 5.26 -19.74 -15.25
N THR A 16 5.82 -20.11 -16.39
CA THR A 16 7.02 -19.52 -16.94
C THR A 16 6.69 -18.21 -17.67
N ALA A 17 6.55 -17.11 -16.92
CA ALA A 17 6.76 -15.80 -17.55
C ALA A 17 8.26 -15.49 -17.45
N SER A 18 8.92 -15.45 -18.61
CA SER A 18 10.36 -15.15 -18.71
C SER A 18 10.65 -13.70 -19.13
N ARG A 19 9.61 -12.87 -19.31
CA ARG A 19 9.75 -11.47 -19.73
C ARG A 19 9.13 -10.51 -18.71
N PRO A 20 9.68 -9.29 -18.56
CA PRO A 20 9.04 -8.23 -17.79
C PRO A 20 7.63 -7.96 -18.30
N SER A 21 6.75 -7.55 -17.40
CA SER A 21 5.42 -7.11 -17.78
C SER A 21 5.49 -5.77 -18.52
N VAL A 22 4.48 -5.47 -19.33
CA VAL A 22 4.30 -4.14 -19.90
C VAL A 22 3.01 -3.54 -19.38
N VAL A 23 3.13 -2.41 -18.70
CA VAL A 23 2.01 -1.75 -18.02
C VAL A 23 1.77 -0.40 -18.68
N THR A 24 0.53 -0.18 -19.13
CA THR A 24 0.12 1.05 -19.80
C THR A 24 -1.20 1.55 -19.24
N ILE A 25 -1.50 2.82 -19.47
CA ILE A 25 -2.74 3.46 -19.04
C ILE A 25 -3.54 3.78 -20.31
N GLU A 26 -4.74 3.21 -20.41
CA GLU A 26 -5.72 3.58 -21.42
C GLU A 26 -6.66 4.63 -20.83
N ARG A 27 -6.78 5.79 -21.48
CA ARG A 27 -7.80 6.79 -21.16
C ARG A 27 -8.86 6.79 -22.25
N SER A 28 -10.14 6.72 -21.85
CA SER A 28 -11.28 6.68 -22.77
C SER A 28 -12.47 7.43 -22.20
N GLU A 29 -13.54 7.61 -22.98
CA GLU A 29 -14.82 8.14 -22.48
C GLU A 29 -15.42 7.26 -21.36
N ALA A 30 -15.09 5.96 -21.36
CA ALA A 30 -15.51 5.03 -20.31
C ALA A 30 -14.67 5.13 -19.02
N GLY A 31 -13.62 5.96 -19.00
CA GLY A 31 -12.70 6.13 -17.88
C GLY A 31 -11.27 5.66 -18.17
N ASP A 32 -10.43 5.74 -17.13
CA ASP A 32 -9.02 5.37 -17.12
C ASP A 32 -8.88 3.89 -16.70
N ARG A 33 -8.08 3.11 -17.44
CA ARG A 33 -7.81 1.70 -17.17
C ARG A 33 -6.32 1.44 -17.12
N LEU A 34 -5.90 0.60 -16.17
CA LEU A 34 -4.58 0.00 -16.17
C LEU A 34 -4.63 -1.24 -17.08
N LEU A 35 -3.70 -1.33 -18.02
CA LEU A 35 -3.51 -2.50 -18.85
C LEU A 35 -2.19 -3.16 -18.47
N VAL A 36 -2.23 -4.44 -18.13
CA VAL A 36 -1.02 -5.26 -17.91
C VAL A 36 -0.92 -6.28 -19.03
N ASP A 37 0.19 -6.25 -19.77
CA ASP A 37 0.41 -7.04 -20.98
C ASP A 37 -0.73 -6.88 -22.01
N GLY A 38 -1.24 -5.65 -22.14
CA GLY A 38 -2.34 -5.29 -23.04
C GLY A 38 -3.73 -5.73 -22.57
N LYS A 39 -3.87 -6.29 -21.37
CA LYS A 39 -5.15 -6.75 -20.81
C LYS A 39 -5.62 -5.82 -19.68
N PRO A 40 -6.92 -5.45 -19.63
CA PRO A 40 -7.47 -4.68 -18.52
C PRO A 40 -7.17 -5.34 -17.17
N TYR A 41 -6.73 -4.51 -16.22
CA TYR A 41 -6.27 -4.95 -14.92
C TYR A 41 -6.81 -4.02 -13.83
N LEU A 42 -7.79 -4.49 -13.06
CA LEU A 42 -8.23 -3.82 -11.84
C LEU A 42 -7.41 -4.34 -10.66
N VAL A 43 -6.72 -3.46 -9.95
CA VAL A 43 -5.89 -3.83 -8.80
C VAL A 43 -6.78 -4.25 -7.64
N ARG A 44 -6.74 -5.54 -7.29
CA ARG A 44 -7.37 -6.15 -6.12
C ARG A 44 -6.24 -6.60 -5.21
N GLY A 45 -5.72 -5.68 -4.43
CA GLY A 45 -4.47 -5.93 -3.72
C GLY A 45 -4.52 -5.66 -2.23
N VAL A 46 -3.39 -5.93 -1.60
CA VAL A 46 -3.17 -5.82 -0.15
C VAL A 46 -1.80 -5.17 0.09
N CYS A 47 -1.69 -4.35 1.14
CA CYS A 47 -0.39 -3.93 1.68
C CYS A 47 0.23 -5.15 2.39
N TYR A 48 1.48 -5.48 2.05
CA TYR A 48 2.06 -6.76 2.41
C TYR A 48 3.42 -6.65 3.11
N THR A 49 3.40 -6.95 4.40
CA THR A 49 4.54 -7.08 5.31
C THR A 49 4.20 -8.18 6.33
N PRO A 50 4.50 -9.46 6.04
CA PRO A 50 4.09 -10.58 6.91
C PRO A 50 5.02 -10.68 8.14
N ILE A 51 4.83 -9.78 9.10
CA ILE A 51 5.63 -9.74 10.33
C ILE A 51 5.02 -10.68 11.36
N PRO A 52 5.73 -11.71 11.85
CA PRO A 52 5.20 -12.61 12.86
C PRO A 52 5.15 -11.94 14.24
N VAL A 53 4.33 -12.51 15.12
CA VAL A 53 4.14 -12.04 16.49
C VAL A 53 5.49 -11.96 17.23
N GLY A 54 5.73 -10.86 17.94
CA GLY A 54 6.98 -10.61 18.66
C GLY A 54 8.12 -10.06 17.82
N LYS A 55 7.90 -9.75 16.54
CA LYS A 55 8.86 -9.07 15.65
C LYS A 55 8.33 -7.70 15.22
N ASP A 56 9.22 -6.89 14.66
CA ASP A 56 8.93 -5.53 14.18
C ASP A 56 9.17 -5.39 12.67
N TYR A 57 9.08 -4.15 12.18
CA TYR A 57 9.33 -3.78 10.79
C TYR A 57 10.73 -4.13 10.27
N GLU A 58 11.72 -4.43 11.11
CA GLU A 58 13.07 -4.87 10.69
C GLU A 58 13.14 -6.38 10.41
N TYR A 59 12.07 -7.14 10.68
CA TYR A 59 12.02 -8.56 10.36
C TYR A 59 12.27 -8.84 8.86
N ASN A 60 13.29 -9.65 8.55
CA ASN A 60 13.61 -10.01 7.17
C ASN A 60 12.75 -11.18 6.67
N PHE A 61 11.47 -10.93 6.39
CA PHE A 61 10.61 -11.97 5.82
C PHE A 61 11.08 -12.42 4.42
N TRP A 62 11.86 -11.63 3.68
CA TRP A 62 12.34 -11.97 2.33
C TRP A 62 13.26 -13.21 2.31
N GLY A 63 14.09 -13.33 3.35
CA GLY A 63 15.05 -14.41 3.55
C GLY A 63 14.54 -15.53 4.45
N ASP A 64 13.30 -15.44 4.92
CA ASP A 64 12.74 -16.37 5.89
C ASP A 64 12.66 -17.80 5.30
N PRO A 65 13.25 -18.82 5.96
CA PRO A 65 13.17 -20.21 5.53
C PRO A 65 11.76 -20.79 5.57
N ALA A 66 10.87 -20.28 6.43
CA ALA A 66 9.45 -20.69 6.49
C ALA A 66 8.62 -20.12 5.33
N ARG A 67 9.20 -19.16 4.57
CA ARG A 67 8.62 -18.60 3.35
C ARG A 67 7.16 -18.15 3.49
N PRO A 68 6.86 -17.18 4.38
CA PRO A 68 5.48 -16.79 4.69
C PRO A 68 4.63 -16.42 3.46
N TRP A 69 5.24 -15.87 2.41
CA TRP A 69 4.57 -15.54 1.15
C TRP A 69 4.02 -16.73 0.37
N ILE A 70 4.44 -17.96 0.67
CA ILE A 70 3.87 -19.17 0.09
C ILE A 70 2.52 -19.49 0.74
N THR A 71 2.46 -19.48 2.08
CA THR A 71 1.22 -19.66 2.83
C THR A 71 0.25 -18.52 2.54
N ASP A 72 0.74 -17.28 2.63
CA ASP A 72 -0.06 -16.09 2.37
C ASP A 72 -0.52 -16.04 0.90
N GLY A 73 0.35 -16.33 -0.06
CA GLY A 73 0.02 -16.32 -1.49
C GLY A 73 -1.09 -17.30 -1.87
N ALA A 74 -1.18 -18.45 -1.20
CA ALA A 74 -2.25 -19.41 -1.40
C ALA A 74 -3.61 -18.84 -0.95
N LEU A 75 -3.66 -18.24 0.23
CA LEU A 75 -4.86 -17.56 0.75
C LEU A 75 -5.23 -16.35 -0.10
N MET A 76 -4.26 -15.51 -0.45
CA MET A 76 -4.45 -14.36 -1.34
C MET A 76 -5.11 -14.78 -2.65
N ARG A 77 -4.61 -15.84 -3.28
CA ARG A 77 -5.22 -16.39 -4.51
C ARG A 77 -6.65 -16.88 -4.28
N GLU A 78 -6.93 -17.54 -3.16
CA GLU A 78 -8.29 -17.98 -2.80
C GLU A 78 -9.25 -16.78 -2.62
N ALA A 79 -8.77 -15.65 -2.11
CA ALA A 79 -9.51 -14.41 -1.96
C ALA A 79 -9.64 -13.59 -3.25
N GLY A 80 -9.01 -13.99 -4.36
CA GLY A 80 -9.00 -13.20 -5.60
C GLY A 80 -8.05 -11.99 -5.55
N VAL A 81 -7.13 -11.93 -4.58
CA VAL A 81 -6.03 -10.96 -4.57
C VAL A 81 -5.16 -11.20 -5.80
N ASN A 82 -4.85 -10.13 -6.52
CA ASN A 82 -4.00 -10.18 -7.71
C ASN A 82 -2.72 -9.36 -7.58
N THR A 83 -2.59 -8.52 -6.54
CA THR A 83 -1.46 -7.61 -6.35
C THR A 83 -1.08 -7.50 -4.87
N VAL A 84 0.21 -7.44 -4.58
CA VAL A 84 0.73 -6.98 -3.29
C VAL A 84 1.46 -5.66 -3.46
N ARG A 85 1.35 -4.79 -2.46
CA ARG A 85 2.16 -3.57 -2.34
C ARG A 85 3.23 -3.80 -1.27
N PHE A 86 4.49 -3.54 -1.64
CA PHE A 86 5.60 -3.46 -0.72
C PHE A 86 5.97 -2.00 -0.47
N TYR A 87 6.17 -1.64 0.79
CA TYR A 87 6.57 -0.28 1.18
C TYR A 87 8.04 0.05 0.88
N ARG A 88 8.89 -0.95 1.08
CA ARG A 88 10.33 -0.96 0.79
C ARG A 88 10.73 -2.36 0.35
N MET A 89 11.75 -2.45 -0.50
CA MET A 89 12.32 -3.74 -0.90
C MET A 89 13.30 -4.25 0.16
N GLY A 90 13.46 -5.57 0.25
CA GLY A 90 14.43 -6.21 1.15
C GLY A 90 15.89 -5.86 0.82
N LYS A 91 16.78 -6.06 1.80
CA LYS A 91 18.21 -5.72 1.69
C LYS A 91 18.97 -6.64 0.72
N ASN A 92 18.53 -7.89 0.54
CA ASN A 92 19.16 -8.86 -0.36
C ASN A 92 18.37 -9.01 -1.67
N PRO A 93 18.90 -8.56 -2.82
CA PRO A 93 18.17 -8.59 -4.09
C PRO A 93 17.80 -9.99 -4.59
N ALA A 94 18.56 -11.03 -4.23
CA ALA A 94 18.25 -12.40 -4.61
C ALA A 94 17.03 -12.94 -3.84
N GLU A 95 16.94 -12.65 -2.55
CA GLU A 95 15.78 -12.97 -1.71
C GLU A 95 14.54 -12.25 -2.21
N VAL A 96 14.66 -10.95 -2.49
CA VAL A 96 13.56 -10.13 -3.01
C VAL A 96 13.05 -10.69 -4.35
N ARG A 97 13.95 -10.93 -5.32
CA ARG A 97 13.56 -11.51 -6.62
C ARG A 97 12.82 -12.83 -6.46
N ARG A 98 13.30 -13.72 -5.59
CA ARG A 98 12.62 -14.99 -5.29
C ARG A 98 11.19 -14.77 -4.81
N VAL A 99 10.96 -13.84 -3.87
CA VAL A 99 9.60 -13.56 -3.38
C VAL A 99 8.69 -13.03 -4.49
N LEU A 100 9.16 -12.05 -5.28
CA LEU A 100 8.41 -11.49 -6.41
C LEU A 100 8.05 -12.57 -7.44
N ASP A 101 9.04 -13.39 -7.81
CA ASP A 101 8.89 -14.42 -8.82
C ASP A 101 7.99 -15.57 -8.33
N GLU A 102 8.05 -15.94 -7.05
CA GLU A 102 7.21 -17.00 -6.48
C GLU A 102 5.76 -16.56 -6.27
N LEU A 103 5.53 -15.33 -5.79
CA LEU A 103 4.18 -14.75 -5.75
C LEU A 103 3.52 -14.77 -7.12
N TYR A 104 4.28 -14.38 -8.15
CA TYR A 104 3.78 -14.35 -9.51
C TYR A 104 3.62 -15.73 -10.14
N SER A 105 4.65 -16.58 -10.10
CA SER A 105 4.67 -17.87 -10.81
C SER A 105 3.79 -18.93 -10.17
N LYS A 106 3.53 -18.86 -8.85
CA LYS A 106 2.68 -19.81 -8.13
C LYS A 106 1.24 -19.34 -7.96
N PHE A 107 1.05 -18.03 -7.79
CA PHE A 107 -0.25 -17.48 -7.39
C PHE A 107 -0.81 -16.43 -8.35
N ARG A 108 -0.04 -16.03 -9.37
CA ARG A 108 -0.36 -14.93 -10.31
C ARG A 108 -0.54 -13.57 -9.63
N ILE A 109 0.09 -13.42 -8.46
CA ILE A 109 0.08 -12.18 -7.69
C ILE A 109 1.23 -11.31 -8.17
N ARG A 110 0.90 -10.08 -8.57
CA ARG A 110 1.83 -9.05 -9.02
C ARG A 110 2.30 -8.19 -7.85
N SER A 111 3.30 -7.36 -8.10
CA SER A 111 3.93 -6.56 -7.07
C SER A 111 4.06 -5.11 -7.50
N LEU A 112 3.63 -4.23 -6.61
CA LEU A 112 3.95 -2.81 -6.62
C LEU A 112 5.13 -2.60 -5.67
N ALA A 113 6.26 -2.15 -6.22
CA ALA A 113 7.50 -1.97 -5.46
C ALA A 113 7.62 -0.52 -4.99
N GLY A 114 7.63 -0.33 -3.67
CA GLY A 114 7.65 0.98 -3.04
C GLY A 114 9.03 1.41 -2.53
N HIS A 115 9.21 2.72 -2.42
CA HIS A 115 10.31 3.35 -1.72
C HIS A 115 9.82 4.58 -0.94
N TYR A 116 10.13 4.66 0.36
CA TYR A 116 9.67 5.74 1.25
C TYR A 116 10.23 7.14 0.93
N LEU A 117 11.23 7.23 0.04
CA LEU A 117 11.98 8.45 -0.24
C LEU A 117 12.59 9.08 1.02
N GLY A 118 13.03 8.22 1.95
CA GLY A 118 13.62 8.61 3.24
C GLY A 118 12.64 9.11 4.31
N PHE A 119 11.31 9.09 4.07
CA PHE A 119 10.33 9.67 5.00
C PHE A 119 10.38 9.07 6.41
N TRP A 120 10.56 7.75 6.47
CA TRP A 120 10.62 6.96 7.70
C TRP A 120 12.06 6.55 8.06
N SER A 121 13.06 7.24 7.51
CA SER A 121 14.47 6.94 7.78
C SER A 121 15.01 7.76 8.94
N TRP A 122 16.07 7.25 9.57
CA TRP A 122 16.91 7.99 10.50
C TRP A 122 18.32 8.20 9.91
N PRO A 123 18.90 9.42 9.94
CA PRO A 123 18.30 10.67 10.38
C PRO A 123 17.06 11.06 9.54
N PRO A 124 16.15 11.91 10.07
CA PRO A 124 14.93 12.31 9.38
C PRO A 124 15.23 12.92 8.00
N PRO A 125 14.28 12.85 7.05
CA PRO A 125 14.52 13.36 5.70
C PRO A 125 14.79 14.87 5.72
N ASN A 126 15.66 15.35 4.83
CA ASN A 126 15.72 16.78 4.50
C ASN A 126 15.69 16.97 2.99
N TYR A 127 14.51 17.19 2.43
CA TYR A 127 14.39 17.39 0.99
C TYR A 127 14.96 18.72 0.51
N ALA A 128 15.27 19.68 1.38
CA ALA A 128 15.96 20.91 0.98
C ALA A 128 17.45 20.67 0.70
N ASP A 129 18.03 19.63 1.30
CA ASP A 129 19.42 19.23 1.08
C ASP A 129 19.60 18.52 -0.29
N PRO A 130 20.40 19.08 -1.22
CA PRO A 130 20.68 18.44 -2.50
C PRO A 130 21.38 17.09 -2.39
N ASP A 131 22.23 16.87 -1.40
CA ASP A 131 22.98 15.61 -1.24
C ASP A 131 22.04 14.50 -0.76
N PHE A 132 21.12 14.82 0.15
CA PHE A 132 20.03 13.93 0.53
C PHE A 132 19.20 13.50 -0.69
N ARG A 133 18.77 14.47 -1.52
CA ARG A 133 18.01 14.17 -2.75
C ARG A 133 18.81 13.30 -3.71
N ALA A 134 20.09 13.59 -3.92
CA ALA A 134 20.95 12.81 -4.80
C ALA A 134 21.08 11.36 -4.32
N ARG A 135 21.30 11.14 -3.02
CA ARG A 135 21.39 9.82 -2.42
C ARG A 135 20.09 9.03 -2.57
N VAL A 136 18.96 9.61 -2.15
CA VAL A 136 17.64 8.93 -2.24
C VAL A 136 17.27 8.64 -3.70
N LYS A 137 17.59 9.53 -4.65
CA LYS A 137 17.41 9.25 -6.07
C LYS A 137 18.24 8.05 -6.51
N ALA A 138 19.51 7.96 -6.10
CA ALA A 138 20.37 6.83 -6.44
C ALA A 138 19.82 5.50 -5.90
N GLU A 139 19.33 5.49 -4.64
CA GLU A 139 18.67 4.34 -4.00
C GLU A 139 17.46 3.86 -4.82
N VAL A 140 16.58 4.78 -5.22
CA VAL A 140 15.40 4.44 -6.05
C VAL A 140 15.80 3.89 -7.41
N LEU A 141 16.75 4.53 -8.10
CA LEU A 141 17.17 4.05 -9.43
C LEU A 141 17.84 2.67 -9.35
N GLU A 142 18.52 2.37 -8.24
CA GLU A 142 19.07 1.04 -8.01
C GLU A 142 17.99 -0.01 -7.78
N MET A 143 16.97 0.30 -6.97
CA MET A 143 15.79 -0.56 -6.82
C MET A 143 15.15 -0.88 -8.17
N VAL A 144 14.94 0.13 -9.03
CA VAL A 144 14.36 -0.08 -10.37
C VAL A 144 15.25 -0.98 -11.23
N ARG A 145 16.57 -0.74 -11.28
CA ARG A 145 17.50 -1.59 -12.04
C ARG A 145 17.47 -3.04 -11.58
N GLN A 146 17.30 -3.28 -10.28
CA GLN A 146 17.28 -4.64 -9.73
C GLN A 146 16.02 -5.42 -10.09
N TYR A 147 14.87 -4.76 -10.19
CA TYR A 147 13.58 -5.48 -10.22
C TYR A 147 12.72 -5.20 -11.46
N LYS A 148 13.10 -4.29 -12.35
CA LYS A 148 12.33 -3.99 -13.58
C LYS A 148 12.10 -5.20 -14.49
N ASP A 149 12.98 -6.18 -14.43
CA ASP A 149 12.91 -7.39 -15.26
C ASP A 149 12.14 -8.54 -14.58
N SER A 150 11.69 -8.35 -13.33
CA SER A 150 10.86 -9.35 -12.63
C SER A 150 9.45 -9.38 -13.23
N PRO A 151 8.95 -10.54 -13.69
CA PRO A 151 7.68 -10.66 -14.43
C PRO A 151 6.44 -10.28 -13.61
N GLY A 152 6.55 -10.29 -12.28
CA GLY A 152 5.48 -9.90 -11.37
C GLY A 152 5.40 -8.41 -11.08
N VAL A 153 6.44 -7.62 -11.37
CA VAL A 153 6.44 -6.17 -11.06
C VAL A 153 5.54 -5.43 -12.03
N ILE A 154 4.71 -4.51 -11.52
CA ILE A 154 3.77 -3.71 -12.34
C ILE A 154 3.83 -2.20 -12.10
N GLY A 155 4.72 -1.71 -11.24
CA GLY A 155 4.82 -0.28 -10.98
C GLY A 155 5.70 0.07 -9.79
N TRP A 156 6.11 1.33 -9.77
CA TRP A 156 7.03 1.90 -8.77
C TRP A 156 6.31 2.94 -7.92
N ILE A 157 6.12 2.68 -6.63
CA ILE A 157 5.49 3.64 -5.71
C ILE A 157 6.55 4.50 -5.04
N LEU A 158 6.48 5.80 -5.27
CA LEU A 158 7.39 6.78 -4.69
C LEU A 158 6.71 7.54 -3.54
N GLY A 159 7.15 7.27 -2.32
CA GLY A 159 6.65 7.91 -1.11
C GLY A 159 5.53 7.12 -0.40
N ASN A 160 5.35 7.44 0.88
CA ASN A 160 4.26 6.99 1.74
C ASN A 160 3.84 8.17 2.63
N GLU A 161 2.94 9.01 2.10
CA GLU A 161 2.42 10.21 2.78
C GLU A 161 3.44 11.32 3.07
N ASN A 162 4.53 11.38 2.30
CA ASN A 162 5.59 12.38 2.50
C ASN A 162 5.07 13.82 2.49
N ASN A 163 3.95 14.07 1.81
CA ASN A 163 3.31 15.37 1.71
C ASN A 163 2.75 15.89 3.05
N TYR A 164 2.60 15.04 4.07
CA TYR A 164 2.30 15.51 5.43
C TYR A 164 3.45 16.32 6.05
N SER A 165 4.69 16.20 5.56
CA SER A 165 5.78 17.07 6.06
C SER A 165 5.71 18.53 5.63
N PHE A 166 4.86 18.87 4.65
CA PHE A 166 4.86 20.23 4.11
C PHE A 166 4.40 21.26 5.13
N ASP A 167 3.57 20.87 6.10
CA ASP A 167 3.14 21.75 7.19
C ASP A 167 4.20 21.92 8.30
N GLY A 168 5.31 21.17 8.22
CA GLY A 168 6.41 21.20 9.17
C GLY A 168 6.14 20.51 10.51
N LYS A 169 5.03 19.75 10.64
CA LYS A 169 4.65 19.06 11.89
C LYS A 169 5.06 17.59 11.90
N VAL A 170 4.97 16.92 10.76
CA VAL A 170 5.38 15.52 10.59
C VAL A 170 6.73 15.48 9.88
N GLN A 171 7.69 14.71 10.41
CA GLN A 171 9.03 14.54 9.80
C GLN A 171 9.64 15.87 9.33
N ARG A 172 9.74 16.84 10.25
CA ARG A 172 10.08 18.24 9.94
C ARG A 172 11.42 18.37 9.22
N TRP A 173 11.44 19.17 8.16
CA TRP A 173 12.64 19.59 7.43
C TRP A 173 12.54 21.04 6.95
N SER A 174 13.70 21.68 6.75
CA SER A 174 13.77 23.08 6.33
C SER A 174 15.13 23.44 5.72
N SER A 175 15.26 24.72 5.37
CA SER A 175 16.52 25.40 5.01
C SER A 175 16.42 26.86 5.46
N ASP A 176 17.54 27.57 5.53
CA ASP A 176 17.56 29.01 5.84
C ASP A 176 16.61 29.83 4.95
N ALA A 177 16.49 29.46 3.67
CA ALA A 177 15.59 30.11 2.73
C ALA A 177 14.10 29.87 3.06
N ILE A 178 13.74 28.68 3.53
CA ILE A 178 12.37 28.38 3.97
C ILE A 178 12.09 29.08 5.31
N ASP A 179 13.04 29.04 6.25
CA ASP A 179 12.87 29.61 7.58
C ASP A 179 12.79 31.15 7.54
N ALA A 180 13.40 31.80 6.55
CA ALA A 180 13.29 33.24 6.31
C ALA A 180 11.94 33.68 5.71
N MET A 181 11.07 32.76 5.28
CA MET A 181 9.78 33.12 4.68
C MET A 181 8.79 33.62 5.75
N ALA A 182 8.08 34.70 5.42
CA ALA A 182 7.27 35.46 6.37
C ALA A 182 6.04 34.71 6.90
N ASN A 183 5.48 33.74 6.16
CA ASN A 183 4.28 33.02 6.58
C ASN A 183 4.35 31.51 6.30
N HIS A 184 3.54 30.75 7.04
CA HIS A 184 3.52 29.29 6.97
C HIS A 184 3.02 28.72 5.64
N GLU A 185 2.16 29.43 4.91
CA GLU A 185 1.66 28.92 3.62
C GLU A 185 2.73 28.98 2.54
N ASP A 186 3.53 30.05 2.51
CA ASP A 186 4.68 30.15 1.60
C ASP A 186 5.72 29.08 1.92
N GLN A 187 6.02 28.85 3.21
CA GLN A 187 6.90 27.75 3.62
C GLN A 187 6.36 26.39 3.17
N ARG A 188 5.05 26.16 3.34
CA ARG A 188 4.39 24.93 2.92
C ARG A 188 4.48 24.74 1.41
N ARG A 189 4.18 25.79 0.63
CA ARG A 189 4.25 25.75 -0.83
C ARG A 189 5.68 25.52 -1.30
N GLU A 190 6.67 26.12 -0.65
CA GLU A 190 8.07 25.90 -0.99
C GLU A 190 8.53 24.46 -0.68
N ARG A 191 8.14 23.91 0.48
CA ARG A 191 8.39 22.50 0.80
C ARG A 191 7.77 21.56 -0.23
N ALA A 192 6.51 21.81 -0.60
CA ALA A 192 5.82 21.04 -1.63
C ALA A 192 6.52 21.16 -2.99
N ARG A 193 6.95 22.37 -3.38
CA ARG A 193 7.68 22.61 -4.63
C ARG A 193 8.98 21.83 -4.70
N ILE A 194 9.79 21.87 -3.65
CA ILE A 194 11.07 21.15 -3.57
C ILE A 194 10.82 19.65 -3.67
N TYR A 195 9.90 19.11 -2.88
CA TYR A 195 9.59 17.68 -2.87
C TYR A 195 9.03 17.20 -4.20
N TYR A 196 8.01 17.85 -4.76
CA TYR A 196 7.37 17.37 -5.98
C TYR A 196 8.30 17.47 -7.20
N ARG A 197 9.13 18.51 -7.30
CA ARG A 197 10.19 18.55 -8.33
C ARG A 197 11.18 17.40 -8.18
N PHE A 198 11.56 17.09 -6.94
CA PHE A 198 12.44 15.96 -6.66
C PHE A 198 11.81 14.63 -7.10
N VAL A 199 10.54 14.38 -6.79
CA VAL A 199 9.84 13.17 -7.24
C VAL A 199 9.72 13.15 -8.77
N ASN A 200 9.44 14.29 -9.42
CA ASN A 200 9.40 14.38 -10.88
C ASN A 200 10.74 14.00 -11.52
N ASP A 201 11.84 14.51 -10.96
CA ASP A 201 13.19 14.23 -11.43
C ASP A 201 13.54 12.73 -11.31
N ILE A 202 12.98 12.04 -10.31
CA ILE A 202 13.07 10.58 -10.19
C ILE A 202 12.21 9.93 -11.26
N ALA A 203 10.95 10.33 -11.44
CA ALA A 203 10.03 9.74 -12.42
C ALA A 203 10.61 9.80 -13.85
N VAL A 204 11.13 10.95 -14.25
CA VAL A 204 11.82 11.13 -15.54
C VAL A 204 13.03 10.20 -15.69
N ALA A 205 13.79 10.00 -14.62
CA ALA A 205 14.95 9.11 -14.63
C ALA A 205 14.56 7.63 -14.68
N ILE A 206 13.51 7.23 -13.97
CA ILE A 206 12.95 5.87 -14.01
C ILE A 206 12.51 5.53 -15.43
N ARG A 207 11.74 6.41 -16.08
CA ARG A 207 11.22 6.17 -17.44
C ARG A 207 12.31 5.89 -18.48
N ARG A 208 13.53 6.40 -18.28
CA ARG A 208 14.69 6.12 -19.15
C ARG A 208 15.28 4.73 -18.92
N ILE A 209 15.19 4.20 -17.70
CA ILE A 209 15.74 2.90 -17.29
C ILE A 209 14.71 1.78 -17.49
N ASP A 210 13.44 2.10 -17.27
CA ASP A 210 12.29 1.21 -17.31
C ASP A 210 11.10 1.94 -17.98
N PRO A 211 10.93 1.79 -19.29
CA PRO A 211 9.79 2.36 -20.01
C PRO A 211 8.52 1.50 -19.88
N ASN A 212 8.57 0.34 -19.22
CA ASN A 212 7.50 -0.64 -19.21
C ASN A 212 6.56 -0.50 -18.01
N HIS A 213 6.98 0.16 -16.93
CA HIS A 213 6.21 0.25 -15.70
C HIS A 213 5.95 1.71 -15.29
N PRO A 214 4.72 2.04 -14.84
CA PRO A 214 4.36 3.37 -14.41
C PRO A 214 5.05 3.76 -13.10
N VAL A 215 5.30 5.05 -12.95
CA VAL A 215 5.68 5.69 -11.70
C VAL A 215 4.43 6.22 -11.00
N ILE A 216 4.24 5.76 -9.76
CA ILE A 216 3.08 6.06 -8.92
C ILE A 216 3.53 6.99 -7.79
N LEU A 217 2.92 8.17 -7.69
CA LEU A 217 3.20 9.10 -6.60
C LEU A 217 2.39 8.71 -5.36
N GLY A 218 3.04 8.26 -4.29
CA GLY A 218 2.40 8.02 -3.00
C GLY A 218 2.08 9.34 -2.29
N THR A 219 0.80 9.58 -2.00
CA THR A 219 0.31 10.81 -1.38
C THR A 219 -0.82 10.51 -0.41
N GLY A 220 -0.75 11.10 0.78
CA GLY A 220 -1.83 11.10 1.76
C GLY A 220 -2.78 12.27 1.50
N GLU A 221 -4.07 11.98 1.31
CA GLU A 221 -5.11 12.99 1.12
C GLU A 221 -4.93 13.97 -0.08
N VAL A 222 -5.96 14.78 -0.35
CA VAL A 222 -6.06 15.59 -1.59
C VAL A 222 -5.53 17.03 -1.46
N LYS A 223 -4.95 17.40 -0.32
CA LYS A 223 -4.65 18.81 0.02
C LYS A 223 -3.61 19.46 -0.88
N SER A 224 -2.60 18.71 -1.35
CA SER A 224 -1.47 19.25 -2.11
C SER A 224 -1.46 18.86 -3.59
N LEU A 225 -2.57 18.34 -4.12
CA LEU A 225 -2.63 17.83 -5.50
C LEU A 225 -2.43 18.92 -6.56
N ASP A 226 -2.89 20.15 -6.33
CA ASP A 226 -2.66 21.25 -7.28
C ASP A 226 -1.16 21.57 -7.43
N LEU A 227 -0.40 21.44 -6.34
CA LEU A 227 1.06 21.63 -6.35
C LEU A 227 1.78 20.41 -6.97
N ALA A 228 1.26 19.19 -6.78
CA ALA A 228 1.75 18.01 -7.48
C ALA A 228 1.54 18.14 -9.00
N LYS A 229 0.41 18.70 -9.43
CA LYS A 229 0.15 19.00 -10.85
C LYS A 229 1.15 19.99 -11.42
N GLU A 230 1.48 21.04 -10.68
CA GLU A 230 2.44 22.07 -11.10
C GLU A 230 3.88 21.53 -11.17
N PHE A 231 4.29 20.72 -10.20
CA PHE A 231 5.70 20.39 -9.98
C PHE A 231 6.08 18.93 -10.25
N ALA A 232 5.11 18.03 -10.45
CA ALA A 232 5.32 16.62 -10.79
C ALA A 232 4.47 16.16 -12.00
N PRO A 233 4.59 16.79 -13.17
CA PRO A 233 3.78 16.43 -14.34
C PRO A 233 4.06 15.02 -14.91
N ASP A 234 5.28 14.49 -14.75
CA ASP A 234 5.74 13.22 -15.33
C ASP A 234 5.33 11.97 -14.54
N ILE A 235 4.53 12.11 -13.49
CA ILE A 235 3.92 11.00 -12.77
C ILE A 235 2.83 10.35 -13.62
N ASP A 236 2.77 9.03 -13.66
CA ASP A 236 1.78 8.29 -14.45
C ASP A 236 0.46 8.12 -13.68
N ILE A 237 0.56 7.78 -12.39
CA ILE A 237 -0.59 7.42 -11.51
C ILE A 237 -0.46 8.16 -10.17
N LEU A 238 -1.59 8.64 -9.64
CA LEU A 238 -1.67 9.08 -8.25
C LEU A 238 -1.96 7.90 -7.34
N GLY A 239 -1.00 7.54 -6.49
CA GLY A 239 -1.20 6.61 -5.39
C GLY A 239 -1.78 7.33 -4.18
N MET A 240 -3.03 7.04 -3.83
CA MET A 240 -3.75 7.69 -2.75
C MET A 240 -3.80 6.84 -1.48
N ILE A 241 -3.45 7.45 -0.35
CA ILE A 241 -3.63 6.91 1.00
C ILE A 241 -4.74 7.74 1.65
N ALA A 242 -5.85 7.11 2.03
CA ALA A 242 -7.00 7.80 2.59
C ALA A 242 -7.85 6.92 3.51
N TYR A 243 -8.19 7.47 4.69
CA TYR A 243 -8.97 6.81 5.73
C TYR A 243 -10.26 7.59 6.00
N ARG A 244 -11.22 7.56 5.07
CA ARG A 244 -12.42 8.42 5.08
C ARG A 244 -13.69 7.75 5.61
N GLY A 245 -13.57 6.61 6.27
CA GLY A 245 -14.69 5.83 6.81
C GLY A 245 -15.31 4.89 5.75
N PRO A 246 -16.64 4.76 5.65
CA PRO A 246 -17.27 3.76 4.78
C PRO A 246 -17.17 4.05 3.28
N GLY A 247 -16.67 5.22 2.88
CA GLY A 247 -16.42 5.58 1.48
C GLY A 247 -15.49 6.78 1.38
N PHE A 248 -15.16 7.20 0.16
CA PHE A 248 -14.15 8.24 -0.09
C PHE A 248 -14.76 9.61 -0.41
N GLY A 249 -16.09 9.69 -0.47
CA GLY A 249 -16.84 10.92 -0.70
C GLY A 249 -16.50 11.53 -2.06
N ASN A 250 -16.04 12.77 -2.07
CA ASN A 250 -15.67 13.47 -3.30
C ASN A 250 -14.19 13.30 -3.71
N LEU A 251 -13.45 12.34 -3.12
CA LEU A 251 -12.01 12.14 -3.37
C LEU A 251 -11.70 12.03 -4.86
N PHE A 252 -12.35 11.08 -5.55
CA PHE A 252 -12.11 10.80 -6.96
C PHE A 252 -12.34 12.03 -7.86
N ARG A 253 -13.36 12.83 -7.52
CA ARG A 253 -13.69 14.09 -8.19
C ARG A 253 -12.63 15.16 -7.93
N GLN A 254 -12.19 15.30 -6.68
CA GLN A 254 -11.13 16.25 -6.33
C GLN A 254 -9.83 15.89 -7.07
N VAL A 255 -9.51 14.61 -7.25
CA VAL A 255 -8.35 14.22 -8.05
C VAL A 255 -8.51 14.65 -9.51
N ARG A 256 -9.67 14.39 -10.14
CA ARG A 256 -9.96 14.86 -11.52
C ARG A 256 -9.75 16.37 -11.66
N GLN A 257 -10.21 17.14 -10.68
CA GLN A 257 -10.13 18.61 -10.72
C GLN A 257 -8.70 19.14 -10.49
N LYS A 258 -8.00 18.58 -9.49
CA LYS A 258 -6.73 19.15 -9.00
C LYS A 258 -5.49 18.62 -9.70
N TYR A 259 -5.49 17.37 -10.17
CA TYR A 259 -4.32 16.74 -10.78
C TYR A 259 -4.61 16.02 -12.11
N ASP A 260 -5.82 15.48 -12.28
CA ASP A 260 -6.28 14.71 -13.44
C ASP A 260 -5.37 13.52 -13.81
N LYS A 261 -4.91 12.78 -12.80
CA LYS A 261 -4.26 11.47 -12.98
C LYS A 261 -5.23 10.34 -12.63
N PRO A 262 -5.10 9.14 -13.22
CA PRO A 262 -5.70 7.93 -12.68
C PRO A 262 -5.28 7.73 -11.23
N VAL A 263 -6.17 7.17 -10.42
CA VAL A 263 -6.00 6.96 -8.98
C VAL A 263 -5.89 5.49 -8.68
N LEU A 264 -4.81 5.10 -8.01
CA LEU A 264 -4.70 3.81 -7.34
C LEU A 264 -4.83 4.06 -5.84
N MET A 265 -5.81 3.45 -5.18
CA MET A 265 -5.95 3.56 -3.72
C MET A 265 -4.89 2.67 -3.07
N ILE A 266 -3.69 3.19 -2.81
CA ILE A 266 -2.56 2.39 -2.33
C ILE A 266 -2.62 2.09 -0.83
N GLU A 267 -3.50 2.72 -0.07
CA GLU A 267 -3.92 2.32 1.29
C GLU A 267 -5.33 2.84 1.58
N TRP A 268 -6.14 1.96 2.16
CA TRP A 268 -7.51 2.18 2.61
C TRP A 268 -7.90 1.00 3.51
N GLY A 269 -8.95 1.14 4.33
CA GLY A 269 -9.41 0.05 5.18
C GLY A 269 -10.13 0.50 6.45
N ALA A 270 -10.25 -0.42 7.39
CA ALA A 270 -10.70 -0.17 8.76
C ALA A 270 -9.98 -1.16 9.69
N ASP A 271 -9.72 -0.75 10.93
CA ASP A 271 -9.31 -1.71 11.95
C ASP A 271 -10.48 -2.60 12.38
N SER A 272 -10.15 -3.70 13.06
CA SER A 272 -11.12 -4.65 13.62
C SER A 272 -11.19 -4.58 15.14
N TYR A 273 -10.92 -3.45 15.78
CA TYR A 273 -11.00 -3.31 17.23
C TYR A 273 -11.91 -2.15 17.62
N ASN A 274 -13.04 -2.46 18.25
CA ASN A 274 -13.98 -1.42 18.66
C ASN A 274 -13.50 -0.78 19.97
N ALA A 275 -13.00 0.45 19.90
CA ALA A 275 -12.43 1.16 21.05
C ALA A 275 -13.48 1.44 22.15
N LEU A 276 -14.72 1.72 21.76
CA LEU A 276 -15.83 1.98 22.68
C LEU A 276 -16.23 0.73 23.48
N ARG A 277 -16.37 -0.41 22.81
CA ARG A 277 -16.76 -1.71 23.41
C ARG A 277 -15.57 -2.49 23.95
N ARG A 278 -14.34 -2.05 23.65
CA ARG A 278 -13.06 -2.64 24.06
C ARG A 278 -12.97 -4.13 23.72
N LYS A 279 -13.31 -4.48 22.48
CA LYS A 279 -13.25 -5.85 21.97
C LYS A 279 -13.07 -5.89 20.45
N PRO A 280 -12.58 -7.01 19.90
CA PRO A 280 -12.53 -7.23 18.46
C PRO A 280 -13.93 -7.09 17.82
N ASP A 281 -13.99 -6.45 16.66
CA ASP A 281 -15.21 -6.24 15.88
C ASP A 281 -14.96 -6.41 14.37
N GLU A 282 -14.67 -7.66 13.98
CA GLU A 282 -14.53 -8.01 12.56
C GLU A 282 -15.78 -7.73 11.72
N LYS A 283 -16.96 -7.60 12.35
CA LYS A 283 -18.20 -7.30 11.61
C LYS A 283 -18.17 -5.86 11.10
N ALA A 284 -17.80 -4.90 11.96
CA ALA A 284 -17.65 -3.51 11.56
C ALA A 284 -16.56 -3.35 10.49
N GLN A 285 -15.42 -4.03 10.66
CA GLN A 285 -14.36 -4.06 9.66
C GLN A 285 -14.88 -4.54 8.30
N ALA A 286 -15.55 -5.70 8.24
CA ALA A 286 -16.09 -6.25 7.00
C ALA A 286 -17.07 -5.30 6.31
N GLU A 287 -17.98 -4.69 7.08
CA GLU A 287 -18.96 -3.74 6.55
C GLU A 287 -18.29 -2.51 5.92
N PHE A 288 -17.29 -1.94 6.59
CA PHE A 288 -16.56 -0.78 6.08
C PHE A 288 -15.73 -1.13 4.84
N VAL A 289 -15.02 -2.25 4.87
CA VAL A 289 -14.20 -2.72 3.74
C VAL A 289 -15.07 -2.97 2.51
N LYS A 290 -16.25 -3.57 2.67
CA LYS A 290 -17.24 -3.74 1.60
C LYS A 290 -17.61 -2.42 0.95
N LEU A 291 -18.04 -1.45 1.76
CA LEU A 291 -18.53 -0.16 1.27
C LEU A 291 -17.41 0.64 0.59
N GLN A 292 -16.20 0.61 1.15
CA GLN A 292 -15.02 1.22 0.55
C GLN A 292 -14.68 0.59 -0.80
N TRP A 293 -14.64 -0.74 -0.91
CA TRP A 293 -14.40 -1.41 -2.19
C TRP A 293 -15.47 -1.09 -3.23
N GLN A 294 -16.74 -1.07 -2.83
CA GLN A 294 -17.84 -0.70 -3.72
C GLN A 294 -17.70 0.75 -4.24
N ASP A 295 -17.19 1.69 -3.45
CA ASP A 295 -16.92 3.05 -3.90
C ASP A 295 -15.70 3.11 -4.84
N ILE A 296 -14.66 2.30 -4.58
CA ILE A 296 -13.51 2.12 -5.50
C ILE A 296 -13.98 1.60 -6.86
N GLU A 297 -14.80 0.55 -6.89
CA GLU A 297 -15.35 -0.02 -8.12
C GLU A 297 -16.31 0.93 -8.83
N ARG A 298 -17.17 1.64 -8.07
CA ARG A 298 -18.07 2.65 -8.62
C ARG A 298 -17.30 3.72 -9.39
N ASN A 299 -16.10 4.09 -8.95
CA ASN A 299 -15.26 5.09 -9.61
C ASN A 299 -14.26 4.49 -10.60
N ALA A 300 -14.26 3.18 -10.85
CA ALA A 300 -13.45 2.57 -11.90
C ALA A 300 -14.07 2.80 -13.29
N ALA A 301 -13.29 2.55 -14.35
CA ALA A 301 -13.77 2.68 -15.72
C ALA A 301 -15.00 1.76 -15.98
N GLY A 302 -16.05 2.32 -16.59
CA GLY A 302 -17.35 1.67 -16.76
C GLY A 302 -18.28 1.73 -15.54
N GLY A 303 -17.80 2.26 -14.41
CA GLY A 303 -18.58 2.54 -13.22
C GLY A 303 -19.46 3.79 -13.36
N LYS A 304 -20.27 4.07 -12.32
CA LYS A 304 -21.17 5.24 -12.25
C LYS A 304 -20.53 6.50 -11.67
N GLY A 305 -19.25 6.43 -11.31
CA GLY A 305 -18.47 7.49 -10.70
C GLY A 305 -17.59 8.24 -11.70
N GLU A 306 -16.44 8.73 -11.22
CA GLU A 306 -15.53 9.60 -11.99
C GLU A 306 -14.62 8.84 -12.98
N GLY A 307 -14.71 7.50 -12.99
CA GLY A 307 -14.00 6.63 -13.93
C GLY A 307 -12.48 6.72 -13.86
N ASN A 308 -11.88 7.18 -12.77
CA ASN A 308 -10.42 7.29 -12.60
C ASN A 308 -9.81 6.29 -11.62
N SER A 309 -10.60 5.42 -10.99
CA SER A 309 -10.07 4.42 -10.07
C SER A 309 -9.46 3.24 -10.83
N LEU A 310 -8.24 2.87 -10.45
CA LEU A 310 -7.51 1.69 -10.94
C LEU A 310 -7.61 0.49 -9.98
N GLY A 311 -8.45 0.60 -8.94
CA GLY A 311 -8.52 -0.35 -7.84
C GLY A 311 -7.69 0.12 -6.64
N GLY A 312 -7.17 -0.82 -5.85
CA GLY A 312 -6.37 -0.46 -4.68
C GLY A 312 -5.76 -1.63 -3.91
N THR A 313 -4.99 -1.27 -2.88
CA THR A 313 -4.37 -2.18 -1.92
C THR A 313 -4.85 -1.88 -0.50
N ILE A 314 -5.63 -2.80 0.09
CA ILE A 314 -6.16 -2.64 1.45
C ILE A 314 -5.03 -2.69 2.48
N PHE A 315 -5.13 -1.85 3.51
CA PHE A 315 -4.31 -1.86 4.71
C PHE A 315 -5.01 -2.71 5.78
N GLU A 316 -4.52 -3.90 6.11
CA GLU A 316 -3.38 -4.60 5.49
C GLU A 316 -3.59 -6.13 5.49
N TRP A 317 -2.61 -6.90 5.01
CA TRP A 317 -2.77 -8.37 4.92
C TRP A 317 -2.94 -9.02 6.30
N THR A 318 -1.99 -8.81 7.20
CA THR A 318 -1.96 -9.41 8.55
C THR A 318 -1.99 -8.35 9.64
N ASP A 319 -2.58 -8.67 10.79
CA ASP A 319 -2.41 -7.84 11.98
C ASP A 319 -0.92 -7.66 12.32
N GLU A 320 -0.49 -6.44 12.61
CA GLU A 320 0.91 -6.12 12.92
C GLU A 320 1.07 -5.70 14.38
N TRP A 321 1.51 -6.66 15.21
CA TRP A 321 1.51 -6.57 16.69
C TRP A 321 2.59 -5.63 17.26
N TRP A 322 3.38 -5.01 16.40
CA TRP A 322 4.44 -4.08 16.81
C TRP A 322 4.03 -2.62 16.68
N LYS A 323 2.95 -2.33 15.94
CA LYS A 323 2.54 -0.96 15.60
C LYS A 323 1.94 -0.17 16.76
N GLY A 324 1.43 -0.83 17.81
CA GLY A 324 0.93 -0.10 18.98
C GLY A 324 2.05 0.66 19.69
N ASN A 325 3.26 0.08 19.72
CA ASN A 325 4.44 0.82 20.13
C ASN A 325 5.73 0.20 19.57
N GLU A 326 6.20 0.78 18.47
CA GLU A 326 7.42 0.36 17.77
C GLU A 326 8.70 0.51 18.60
N ASN A 327 8.66 1.22 19.73
CA ASN A 327 9.82 1.45 20.59
C ASN A 327 9.81 0.56 21.84
N LEU A 328 8.86 -0.37 21.96
CA LEU A 328 8.64 -1.12 23.19
C LEU A 328 8.57 -2.65 22.95
N PRO A 329 9.69 -3.32 22.62
CA PRO A 329 9.72 -4.73 22.19
C PRO A 329 8.94 -5.73 23.05
N ARG A 330 8.83 -5.47 24.36
CA ARG A 330 8.05 -6.31 25.28
C ARG A 330 6.54 -6.36 24.99
N THR A 331 6.01 -5.40 24.22
CA THR A 331 4.57 -5.39 23.87
C THR A 331 4.27 -6.20 22.62
N TRP A 332 5.25 -6.49 21.77
CA TRP A 332 5.00 -7.08 20.44
C TRP A 332 4.49 -8.52 20.46
N SER A 333 4.50 -9.17 21.62
CA SER A 333 3.94 -10.52 21.82
C SER A 333 2.52 -10.51 22.43
N VAL A 334 1.94 -9.33 22.64
CA VAL A 334 0.57 -9.14 23.15
C VAL A 334 -0.11 -8.08 22.29
N GLN A 335 -1.14 -8.47 21.55
CA GLN A 335 -1.86 -7.54 20.67
C GLN A 335 -2.44 -6.38 21.49
N ASP A 336 -1.99 -5.17 21.20
CA ASP A 336 -2.34 -3.95 21.90
C ASP A 336 -3.80 -3.57 21.66
N THR A 337 -4.42 -2.95 22.66
CA THR A 337 -5.85 -2.61 22.61
C THR A 337 -6.11 -1.10 22.66
N ALA A 338 -5.06 -0.30 22.67
CA ALA A 338 -5.15 1.15 22.68
C ALA A 338 -5.32 1.70 21.26
N ALA A 339 -6.15 2.73 21.15
CA ALA A 339 -6.21 3.55 19.96
C ALA A 339 -5.13 4.65 20.03
N HIS A 340 -4.44 4.89 18.93
CA HIS A 340 -3.29 5.80 18.86
C HIS A 340 -3.64 7.14 18.19
N TRP A 341 -4.75 7.17 17.44
CA TRP A 341 -5.30 8.37 16.83
C TRP A 341 -6.82 8.26 16.72
N ASN A 342 -7.46 9.36 16.29
CA ASN A 342 -8.91 9.47 16.19
C ASN A 342 -9.33 9.73 14.75
N HIS A 343 -10.48 9.18 14.36
CA HIS A 343 -11.12 9.50 13.10
C HIS A 343 -12.64 9.30 13.15
N ALA A 344 -13.38 10.42 13.19
CA ALA A 344 -14.83 10.41 13.38
C ALA A 344 -15.63 9.76 12.24
N ALA A 345 -15.05 9.56 11.05
CA ALA A 345 -15.73 8.87 9.95
C ALA A 345 -15.94 7.37 10.23
N TYR A 346 -15.18 6.79 11.17
CA TYR A 346 -15.35 5.43 11.68
C TYR A 346 -16.38 5.44 12.81
N HIS A 347 -17.64 5.68 12.44
CA HIS A 347 -18.73 6.01 13.36
C HIS A 347 -19.17 4.87 14.30
N TYR A 348 -18.69 3.65 14.12
CA TYR A 348 -19.06 2.50 14.97
C TYR A 348 -18.47 2.56 16.39
N ASP A 349 -17.48 3.43 16.61
CA ASP A 349 -16.88 3.69 17.92
C ASP A 349 -16.31 5.10 18.12
N ALA A 350 -16.61 6.04 17.20
CA ALA A 350 -16.18 7.44 17.31
C ALA A 350 -16.62 8.14 18.61
N ASP A 351 -17.67 7.63 19.28
CA ASP A 351 -18.18 8.14 20.56
C ASP A 351 -17.39 7.63 21.80
N VAL A 352 -16.28 6.93 21.59
CA VAL A 352 -15.39 6.49 22.69
C VAL A 352 -14.94 7.69 23.55
N PRO A 353 -14.97 7.59 24.90
CA PRO A 353 -14.46 8.64 25.76
C PRO A 353 -13.00 8.99 25.43
N GLY A 354 -12.73 10.27 25.17
CA GLY A 354 -11.41 10.76 24.74
C GLY A 354 -11.18 10.75 23.22
N GLY A 355 -12.10 10.18 22.44
CA GLY A 355 -12.16 10.29 20.98
C GLY A 355 -11.17 9.42 20.20
N MET A 356 -10.18 8.79 20.85
CA MET A 356 -9.22 7.92 20.17
C MET A 356 -9.86 6.56 19.84
N ASN A 357 -10.05 6.27 18.56
CA ASN A 357 -10.77 5.09 18.10
C ASN A 357 -10.06 4.27 17.02
N MET A 358 -8.85 4.66 16.58
CA MET A 358 -8.10 3.91 15.57
C MET A 358 -6.97 3.10 16.19
N ASN A 359 -7.01 1.77 16.05
CA ASN A 359 -6.02 0.85 16.61
C ASN A 359 -5.15 0.22 15.51
N GLU A 360 -3.86 0.58 15.52
CA GLU A 360 -2.86 0.19 14.52
C GLU A 360 -2.54 -1.31 14.45
N GLU A 361 -2.82 -2.09 15.49
CA GLU A 361 -2.49 -3.53 15.47
C GLU A 361 -3.60 -4.42 14.90
N TRP A 362 -4.74 -3.84 14.50
CA TRP A 362 -5.96 -4.59 14.15
C TRP A 362 -6.46 -4.36 12.72
N TRP A 363 -5.64 -3.76 11.84
CA TRP A 363 -5.98 -3.48 10.45
C TRP A 363 -5.97 -4.70 9.53
N GLY A 364 -5.30 -5.78 9.93
CA GLY A 364 -5.16 -6.98 9.12
C GLY A 364 -6.52 -7.55 8.73
N ILE A 365 -6.66 -8.02 7.49
CA ILE A 365 -7.80 -8.87 7.08
C ILE A 365 -7.57 -10.35 7.45
N VAL A 366 -6.36 -10.70 7.85
CA VAL A 366 -5.97 -12.00 8.41
C VAL A 366 -5.37 -11.77 9.80
N ARG A 367 -5.84 -12.50 10.80
CA ARG A 367 -5.24 -12.50 12.15
C ARG A 367 -4.10 -13.52 12.20
N LEU A 368 -3.06 -13.21 12.97
CA LEU A 368 -2.02 -14.18 13.36
C LEU A 368 -2.43 -14.87 14.67
N ASP A 369 -2.39 -16.20 14.72
CA ASP A 369 -2.62 -16.95 15.96
C ASP A 369 -1.29 -17.27 16.66
N PRO A 370 -1.00 -16.68 17.83
CA PRO A 370 0.25 -16.97 18.55
C PRO A 370 0.26 -18.35 19.22
N LYS A 371 -0.90 -19.03 19.33
CA LYS A 371 -1.00 -20.35 19.98
C LYS A 371 -0.81 -21.50 19.01
N GLU A 372 -1.05 -21.26 17.73
CA GLU A 372 -0.84 -22.20 16.66
C GLU A 372 0.38 -21.73 15.86
N ASP A 373 1.55 -22.24 16.25
CA ASP A 373 2.79 -21.91 15.58
C ASP A 373 2.96 -22.82 14.35
N ASP A 374 2.83 -22.22 13.17
CA ASP A 374 3.16 -22.84 11.88
C ASP A 374 4.54 -22.34 11.48
N GLU A 375 5.57 -23.17 11.67
CA GLU A 375 6.96 -22.89 11.29
C GLU A 375 7.53 -21.52 11.77
N ALA A 376 7.19 -21.08 12.98
CA ALA A 376 7.64 -19.80 13.57
C ALA A 376 7.10 -18.53 12.87
N ILE A 377 6.13 -18.66 11.97
CA ILE A 377 5.49 -17.53 11.28
C ILE A 377 4.04 -17.28 11.74
N ASN A 378 3.53 -18.04 12.72
CA ASN A 378 2.15 -18.04 13.23
C ASN A 378 1.09 -18.49 12.20
N ALA A 379 0.03 -19.17 12.67
CA ALA A 379 -1.08 -19.56 11.81
C ALA A 379 -1.87 -18.35 11.30
N ARG A 380 -2.28 -18.41 10.02
CA ARG A 380 -3.12 -17.39 9.38
C ARG A 380 -4.59 -17.73 9.62
N VAL A 381 -5.33 -16.82 10.24
CA VAL A 381 -6.77 -16.95 10.49
C VAL A 381 -7.52 -15.84 9.74
N PRO A 382 -8.13 -16.14 8.58
CA PRO A 382 -8.91 -15.15 7.82
C PRO A 382 -10.05 -14.54 8.65
N LYS A 383 -10.13 -13.21 8.67
CA LYS A 383 -11.23 -12.47 9.34
C LYS A 383 -12.46 -12.37 8.43
N LYS A 384 -13.56 -11.85 8.97
CA LYS A 384 -14.76 -11.54 8.17
C LYS A 384 -14.49 -10.62 6.98
N ALA A 385 -13.60 -9.63 7.12
CA ALA A 385 -13.23 -8.73 6.02
C ALA A 385 -12.56 -9.47 4.85
N TYR A 386 -11.72 -10.48 5.13
CA TYR A 386 -11.17 -11.36 4.09
C TYR A 386 -12.28 -12.07 3.32
N LYS A 387 -13.28 -12.62 4.02
CA LYS A 387 -14.38 -13.36 3.36
C LYS A 387 -15.28 -12.45 2.53
N GLU A 388 -15.54 -11.24 3.01
CA GLU A 388 -16.27 -10.24 2.23
C GLU A 388 -15.50 -9.84 0.96
N LEU A 389 -14.19 -9.63 1.04
CA LEU A 389 -13.37 -9.34 -0.15
C LEU A 389 -13.29 -10.54 -1.10
N GLN A 390 -13.17 -11.75 -0.58
CA GLN A 390 -13.24 -12.98 -1.37
C GLN A 390 -14.54 -13.03 -2.19
N ASP A 391 -15.69 -12.80 -1.55
CA ASP A 391 -16.99 -12.76 -2.21
C ASP A 391 -17.11 -11.64 -3.25
N LEU A 392 -16.40 -10.52 -3.09
CA LEU A 392 -16.39 -9.42 -4.04
C LEU A 392 -15.43 -9.65 -5.22
N TRP A 393 -14.27 -10.24 -4.96
CA TRP A 393 -13.17 -10.32 -5.93
C TRP A 393 -13.13 -11.61 -6.75
N THR A 394 -13.89 -12.63 -6.35
CA THR A 394 -13.96 -13.93 -7.06
C THR A 394 -15.21 -14.10 -7.93
N LYS A 395 -16.08 -13.09 -7.96
CA LYS A 395 -17.16 -12.95 -8.95
C LYS A 395 -16.57 -12.66 -10.33
#